data_AF-A0A9E2F755-F1
#
_entry.id   AF-A0A9E2F755-F1
#
_cell.length_a   1.000
_cell.length_b   1.000
_cell.length_c   1.000
_cell.angle_alpha   90.00
_cell.angle_beta   90.00
_cell.angle_gamma   90.00
#
_symmetry.space_group_name_H-M   'P 1'
#
loop_
_entity.id
_entity.type
_entity.pdbx_description
1 polymer ?
#
loop_
_entity_poly.entity_id
_entity_poly.type
_entity_poly.pdbx_seq_one_letter_code
_entity_poly.pdbx_strand_id
1 'polypeptide(L)' 'MRKEEAEEVINIILQCDGGCEYCVSGLLELFSDKFPEYESIAKLAFKEKFGIALADFLDKNTGEIRR' A
#
# COMPACT_ATOMS: atom_id res chain seq x y z
N MET A 1 -13.91 4.59 -9.49
CA MET A 1 -14.03 3.24 -8.90
C MET A 1 -15.11 3.30 -7.83
N ARG A 2 -15.72 2.18 -7.44
CA ARG A 2 -16.55 2.12 -6.23
C ARG A 2 -15.71 1.66 -5.04
N LYS A 3 -16.23 1.85 -3.82
CA LYS A 3 -15.50 1.46 -2.61
C LYS A 3 -15.16 -0.04 -2.60
N GLU A 4 -16.11 -0.89 -2.98
CA GLU A 4 -15.90 -2.35 -3.00
C GLU A 4 -14.80 -2.74 -4.01
N GLU A 5 -14.80 -2.12 -5.19
CA GLU A 5 -13.77 -2.35 -6.22
C GLU A 5 -12.38 -1.90 -5.74
N ALA A 6 -12.30 -0.79 -4.99
CA ALA A 6 -11.05 -0.31 -4.42
C ALA A 6 -10.49 -1.30 -3.40
N GLU A 7 -11.34 -1.84 -2.53
CA GLU A 7 -10.98 -2.87 -1.54
C GLU A 7 -10.50 -4.15 -2.22
N GLU A 8 -11.15 -4.59 -3.31
CA GLU A 8 -10.70 -5.73 -4.11
C GLU A 8 -9.31 -5.50 -4.73
N VAL A 9 -9.08 -4.32 -5.33
CA VAL A 9 -7.77 -3.98 -5.92
C VAL A 9 -6.68 -3.93 -4.84
N ILE A 10 -6.94 -3.31 -3.70
CA ILE A 10 -5.99 -3.28 -2.56
C ILE A 10 -5.68 -4.70 -2.09
N ASN A 11 -6.70 -5.56 -1.97
CA ASN A 11 -6.49 -6.96 -1.62
C ASN A 11 -5.63 -7.68 -2.65
N ILE A 12 -5.84 -7.47 -3.96
CA ILE A 12 -4.97 -8.02 -5.01
C ILE A 12 -3.53 -7.52 -4.85
N ILE A 13 -3.33 -6.22 -4.65
CA ILE A 13 -2.01 -5.61 -4.45
C ILE A 13 -1.30 -6.27 -3.26
N LEU A 14 -2.01 -6.50 -2.16
CA LEU A 14 -1.47 -7.17 -0.98
C LEU A 14 -1.04 -8.61 -1.27
N GLN A 15 -1.66 -9.29 -2.24
CA GLN A 15 -1.34 -10.68 -2.61
C GLN A 15 -0.29 -10.80 -3.73
N CYS A 16 0.21 -9.69 -4.30
CA CYS A 16 1.22 -9.74 -5.36
C CYS A 16 2.48 -10.50 -4.90
N ASP A 17 3.02 -11.32 -5.80
CA ASP A 17 4.05 -12.33 -5.50
C ASP A 17 5.27 -11.73 -4.79
N GLY A 18 5.62 -12.33 -3.65
CA GLY A 18 6.55 -11.81 -2.64
C GLY A 18 5.86 -11.28 -1.39
N GLY A 19 4.64 -10.71 -1.51
CA GLY A 19 3.73 -10.34 -0.42
C GLY A 19 4.35 -9.51 0.71
N CYS A 20 5.54 -8.96 0.50
CA CYS A 20 6.33 -8.31 1.53
C CYS A 20 6.05 -6.82 1.51
N GLU A 21 6.35 -6.19 2.63
CA GLU A 21 6.12 -4.77 2.91
C GLU A 21 6.72 -3.88 1.80
N TYR A 22 7.88 -4.26 1.25
CA TYR A 22 8.56 -3.53 0.16
C TYR A 22 7.80 -3.59 -1.16
N CYS A 23 7.40 -4.79 -1.62
CA CYS A 23 6.70 -4.94 -2.89
C CYS A 23 5.34 -4.24 -2.89
N VAL A 24 4.64 -4.33 -1.76
CA VAL A 24 3.29 -3.79 -1.61
C VAL A 24 3.31 -2.28 -1.40
N SER A 25 4.26 -1.73 -0.63
CA SER A 25 4.29 -0.31 -0.27
C SER A 25 4.34 0.61 -1.49
N GLY A 26 5.20 0.33 -2.47
CA GLY A 26 5.29 1.13 -3.69
C GLY A 26 4.03 1.06 -4.56
N LEU A 27 3.37 -0.10 -4.61
CA LEU A 27 2.11 -0.25 -5.34
C LEU A 27 0.95 0.49 -4.65
N LEU A 28 0.90 0.47 -3.31
CA LEU A 28 -0.10 1.20 -2.54
C LEU A 28 0.12 2.71 -2.56
N GLU A 29 1.37 3.18 -2.60
CA GLU A 29 1.69 4.59 -2.80
C GLU A 29 1.19 5.05 -4.18
N LEU A 30 1.55 4.33 -5.24
CA LEU A 30 1.05 4.62 -6.59
C LEU A 30 -0.47 4.56 -6.70
N PHE A 31 -1.11 3.61 -6.01
CA PHE A 31 -2.56 3.51 -5.95
C PHE A 31 -3.17 4.73 -5.23
N SER A 32 -2.60 5.13 -4.10
CA SER A 32 -3.08 6.27 -3.30
C SER A 32 -2.89 7.60 -4.05
N ASP A 33 -1.80 7.75 -4.81
CA ASP A 33 -1.57 8.93 -5.65
C ASP A 33 -2.60 9.05 -6.78
N LYS A 34 -2.99 7.92 -7.37
CA LYS A 34 -3.99 7.88 -8.45
C LYS A 34 -5.43 7.95 -7.97
N PHE A 35 -5.70 7.47 -6.75
CA PHE A 35 -7.03 7.39 -6.15
C PHE A 35 -7.00 7.86 -4.69
N PRO A 36 -6.78 9.16 -4.45
CA PRO A 36 -6.58 9.72 -3.11
C PRO A 36 -7.80 9.52 -2.19
N GLU A 37 -9.00 9.40 -2.74
CA GLU A 37 -10.22 9.12 -1.98
C GLU A 37 -10.20 7.75 -1.25
N TYR A 38 -9.31 6.83 -1.66
CA TYR A 38 -9.14 5.51 -1.04
C TYR A 38 -7.82 5.36 -0.26
N GLU A 39 -7.03 6.43 -0.14
CA GLU A 39 -5.74 6.41 0.56
C GLU A 39 -5.86 5.87 1.99
N SER A 40 -6.91 6.29 2.70
CA SER A 40 -7.16 5.83 4.08
C SER A 40 -7.40 4.31 4.14
N ILE A 41 -8.07 3.75 3.14
CA ILE A 41 -8.36 2.32 3.04
C ILE A 41 -7.06 1.56 2.74
N ALA A 42 -6.27 2.04 1.78
CA ALA A 42 -4.98 1.46 1.44
C ALA A 42 -3.99 1.43 2.62
N LYS A 43 -3.89 2.56 3.34
CA LYS A 43 -3.03 2.68 4.54
C LYS A 43 -3.47 1.75 5.67
N LEU A 44 -4.77 1.65 5.90
CA LEU A 44 -5.31 0.75 6.92
C LEU A 44 -5.02 -0.71 6.57
N ALA A 45 -5.29 -1.12 5.33
CA ALA A 45 -5.07 -2.49 4.88
C ALA A 45 -3.59 -2.91 4.96
N PHE A 46 -2.66 -2.01 4.62
CA PHE A 46 -1.22 -2.24 4.81
C PHE A 46 -0.87 -2.46 6.28
N LYS A 47 -1.38 -1.59 7.17
CA LYS A 47 -1.14 -1.69 8.61
C LYS A 47 -1.71 -2.97 9.20
N GLU A 48 -2.90 -3.37 8.79
CA GLU A 48 -3.52 -4.61 9.25
C GLU A 48 -2.73 -5.83 8.80
N LYS A 49 -2.18 -5.81 7.58
CA LYS A 49 -1.38 -6.93 7.06
C LYS A 49 0.01 -7.05 7.69
N PHE A 50 0.69 -5.92 7.90
CA PHE A 50 2.12 -5.92 8.26
C PHE A 50 2.42 -5.37 9.67
N GLY A 51 1.42 -4.85 10.38
CA GLY A 51 1.58 -4.33 11.74
C GLY A 51 2.33 -3.00 11.84
N ILE A 52 2.68 -2.36 10.71
CA ILE A 52 3.37 -1.07 10.63
C ILE A 52 2.59 -0.11 9.73
N ALA A 53 2.56 1.18 10.07
CA ALA A 53 1.93 2.17 9.20
C ALA A 53 2.73 2.31 7.90
N LEU A 54 2.04 2.44 6.77
CA LEU A 54 2.69 2.61 5.46
C LEU A 54 3.65 3.81 5.45
N ALA A 55 3.26 4.94 6.06
CA ALA A 55 4.12 6.11 6.18
C ALA A 55 5.40 5.79 6.98
N ASP A 56 5.28 5.16 8.15
CA ASP A 56 6.44 4.77 8.97
C ASP A 56 7.37 3.78 8.23
N PHE A 57 6.79 2.87 7.44
CA PHE A 57 7.55 1.93 6.63
C PHE A 57 8.31 2.66 5.52
N LEU A 58 7.64 3.58 4.80
CA LEU A 58 8.27 4.37 3.75
C LEU A 58 9.35 5.29 4.33
N ASP A 59 9.11 5.98 5.44
CA ASP A 59 10.11 6.87 6.08
C ASP A 59 11.37 6.11 6.50
N LYS A 60 11.24 4.85 6.92
CA LYS A 60 12.38 3.98 7.27
C LYS A 60 13.16 3.48 6.04
N ASN A 61 12.49 3.34 4.89
CA ASN A 61 13.03 2.64 3.72
C ASN A 61 13.21 3.52 2.47
N THR A 62 12.78 4.79 2.50
CA THR A 62 12.91 5.77 1.41
C THR A 62 14.37 6.16 1.12
N GLY A 63 15.30 5.78 1.99
CA GLY A 63 16.75 5.81 1.72
C GLY A 63 17.22 4.80 0.66
N GLU A 64 16.46 3.73 0.38
CA GLU A 64 16.86 2.62 -0.50
C GLU A 64 16.11 2.58 -1.85
N ILE A 65 14.93 3.20 -1.96
CA ILE A 65 14.04 3.08 -3.15
C ILE A 65 14.42 4.07 -4.28
N ARG A 66 15.36 5.00 -4.04
CA ARG A 66 15.85 5.97 -5.06
C ARG A 66 17.21 5.61 -5.68
N ARG A 67 17.54 4.33 -5.85
CA ARG A 67 18.75 3.89 -6.58
C ARG A 67 18.43 3.19 -7.88
#